data_AF-A0A6P0R6M5-F1
#
_entry.id   AF-A0A6P0R6M5-F1
#
_cell.length_a   1.000
_cell.length_b   1.000
_cell.length_c   1.000
_cell.angle_alpha   90.00
_cell.angle_beta   90.00
_cell.angle_gamma   90.00
#
_symmetry.space_group_name_H-M   'P 1'
#
loop_
_entity.id
_entity.type
_entity.pdbx_description
1 polymer ?
#
loop_
_entity_poly.entity_id
_entity_poly.type
_entity_poly.pdbx_seq_one_letter_code
_entity_poly.pdbx_strand_id
1 'polypeptide(L)' 'WCEEHGFVLVTNNRTSMPPHLTAHLSADRHVPGIFILNPKMSVGETIDELILIALVSSDDEYQDYITHLPIRR' A
#
# COMPACT_ATOMS: atom_id res chain seq x y z
N TRP A 1 11.90 3.69 6.53
CA TRP A 1 10.97 4.51 7.33
C TRP A 1 9.63 3.81 7.52
N CYS A 2 8.85 3.53 6.45
CA CYS A 2 7.58 2.80 6.57
C CYS A 2 7.70 1.48 7.36
N GLU A 3 8.64 0.61 6.98
CA GLU A 3 8.97 -0.63 7.72
C GLU A 3 9.25 -0.37 9.21
N GLU A 4 10.19 0.53 9.50
CA GLU A 4 10.64 0.86 10.85
C GLU A 4 9.52 1.37 11.77
N HIS A 5 8.49 1.98 11.21
CA HIS A 5 7.38 2.57 11.96
C HIS A 5 6.07 1.78 11.81
N GLY A 6 6.07 0.66 11.07
CA GLY A 6 4.85 -0.11 10.82
C GLY A 6 3.79 0.62 9.99
N PHE A 7 4.19 1.57 9.13
CA PHE A 7 3.25 2.30 8.28
C PHE A 7 3.15 1.69 6.89
N VAL A 8 1.92 1.57 6.39
CA VAL A 8 1.63 1.30 4.99
C VAL A 8 1.94 2.54 4.14
N LEU A 9 2.58 2.36 2.99
CA LEU A 9 2.87 3.45 2.06
C LEU A 9 1.69 3.69 1.11
N VAL A 10 1.15 4.90 1.09
CA VAL A 10 0.16 5.33 0.08
C VAL A 10 0.84 6.25 -0.93
N THR A 11 0.78 5.93 -2.22
CA THR A 11 1.55 6.66 -3.25
C THR A 11 0.87 6.67 -4.62
N ASN A 12 1.15 7.69 -5.44
CA ASN A 12 0.75 7.73 -6.86
C ASN A 12 1.84 7.18 -7.80
N ASN A 13 3.00 6.78 -7.26
CA ASN A 13 4.15 6.37 -8.04
C ASN A 13 4.02 4.91 -8.51
N ARG A 14 3.30 4.69 -9.61
CA ARG A 14 3.09 3.35 -10.17
C ARG A 14 4.35 2.75 -10.80
N THR A 15 5.18 3.59 -11.41
CA THR A 15 6.25 3.11 -12.30
C THR A 15 7.46 2.59 -11.54
N SER A 16 7.90 3.30 -10.50
CA SER A 16 9.13 2.93 -9.80
C SER A 16 8.90 2.14 -8.52
N MET A 17 7.67 2.07 -7.99
CA MET A 17 7.40 1.27 -6.79
C MET A 17 7.69 -0.24 -6.95
N PRO A 18 7.34 -0.91 -8.06
CA PRO A 18 7.67 -2.32 -8.23
C PRO A 18 9.17 -2.65 -8.09
N PRO A 19 10.09 -1.98 -8.83
CA PRO A 19 11.52 -2.25 -8.64
C PRO A 19 12.04 -1.81 -7.26
N HIS A 20 11.48 -0.77 -6.64
CA HIS A 20 11.83 -0.40 -5.25
C HIS A 20 11.45 -1.49 -4.25
N LEU A 21 10.25 -2.08 -4.38
CA LEU A 21 9.83 -3.18 -3.53
C LEU A 21 10.69 -4.43 -3.75
N THR A 22 10.94 -4.83 -5.00
CA THR A 22 11.83 -5.97 -5.29
C THR A 22 13.20 -5.81 -4.65
N ALA A 23 13.80 -4.62 -4.75
CA ALA A 23 15.10 -4.34 -4.15
C ALA A 23 15.07 -4.40 -2.61
N HIS A 24 13.99 -3.92 -1.99
CA HIS A 24 13.80 -3.97 -0.54
C HIS A 24 13.66 -5.42 -0.04
N LEU A 25 12.82 -6.22 -0.69
CA LEU A 25 12.64 -7.64 -0.36
C LEU A 25 13.92 -8.46 -0.59
N SER A 26 14.68 -8.16 -1.64
CA SER A 26 15.98 -8.82 -1.92
C SER A 26 17.05 -8.53 -0.86
N ALA A 27 16.84 -7.50 -0.04
CA ALA A 27 17.69 -7.18 1.10
C ALA A 27 17.20 -7.82 2.42
N ASP A 28 16.28 -8.79 2.35
CA ASP A 28 15.66 -9.46 3.51
C ASP A 28 14.93 -8.48 4.43
N ARG A 29 14.29 -7.47 3.82
CA ARG A 29 13.50 -6.44 4.48
C ARG A 29 12.06 -6.52 4.05
N HIS A 30 11.16 -6.05 4.90
CA HIS A 30 9.72 -6.15 4.66
C HIS A 30 9.06 -4.79 4.69
N VAL A 31 7.86 -4.69 4.13
CA VAL A 31 7.00 -3.52 4.29
C VAL A 31 5.59 -3.94 4.68
N PRO A 32 4.89 -3.19 5.57
CA PRO A 32 3.50 -3.50 5.93
C PRO A 32 2.53 -3.51 4.73
N GLY A 33 2.88 -2.80 3.66
CA GLY A 33 2.15 -2.80 2.40
C GLY A 33 2.34 -1.50 1.62
N ILE A 34 1.93 -1.52 0.35
CA ILE A 34 1.96 -0.35 -0.54
C ILE A 34 0.61 -0.23 -1.26
N PHE A 35 -0.09 0.88 -1.07
CA PHE A 35 -1.29 1.23 -1.83
C PHE A 35 -1.00 2.24 -2.93
N ILE A 36 -1.34 1.89 -4.17
CA ILE A 36 -1.25 2.78 -5.32
C ILE A 36 -2.57 3.50 -5.52
N LEU A 37 -2.52 4.84 -5.41
CA LEU A 37 -3.65 5.72 -5.64
C LEU A 37 -4.17 5.60 -7.07
N ASN A 38 -5.49 5.66 -7.20
CA ASN A 38 -6.16 5.80 -8.48
C ASN A 38 -6.46 7.28 -8.74
N PRO A 39 -5.94 7.89 -9.81
CA PRO A 39 -6.16 9.31 -10.11
C PRO A 39 -7.63 9.65 -10.41
N LYS A 40 -8.51 8.65 -10.56
CA LYS A 40 -9.95 8.85 -10.76
C LYS A 40 -10.73 8.93 -9.45
N MET A 41 -10.13 8.58 -8.31
CA MET A 41 -10.76 8.72 -6.99
C MET A 41 -10.48 10.11 -6.44
N SER A 42 -11.49 10.72 -5.85
CA SER A 42 -11.32 11.89 -5.01
C SER A 42 -10.55 11.54 -3.73
N VAL A 43 -10.04 12.57 -3.05
CA VAL A 43 -9.39 12.39 -1.74
C VAL A 43 -10.38 11.81 -0.72
N GLY A 44 -11.65 12.23 -0.76
CA GLY A 44 -12.71 11.69 0.10
C GLY A 44 -12.90 10.19 -0.11
N GLU A 45 -13.13 9.77 -1.36
CA GLU A 45 -13.27 8.34 -1.71
C GLU A 45 -12.01 7.53 -1.34
N THR A 46 -10.82 8.12 -1.47
CA THR A 46 -9.57 7.48 -1.05
C THR A 46 -9.52 7.26 0.45
N ILE A 47 -9.91 8.26 1.24
CA ILE A 47 -9.95 8.16 2.70
C ILE A 47 -10.98 7.11 3.13
N ASP A 48 -12.16 7.11 2.54
CA ASP A 48 -13.23 6.14 2.85
C ASP A 48 -12.78 4.70 2.58
N GLU A 49 -12.12 4.47 1.43
CA GLU A 49 -11.55 3.17 1.08
C GLU A 49 -10.45 2.74 2.08
N LEU A 50 -9.54 3.64 2.45
CA LEU A 50 -8.47 3.34 3.42
C LEU A 50 -9.02 3.05 4.82
N ILE A 51 -10.07 3.76 5.24
CA ILE A 51 -10.77 3.49 6.51
C ILE A 51 -11.41 2.10 6.46
N LEU A 52 -12.08 1.75 5.35
CA LEU A 52 -12.70 0.44 5.18
C LEU A 52 -11.65 -0.67 5.27
N ILE A 53 -10.54 -0.53 4.57
CA ILE A 53 -9.41 -1.46 4.61
C ILE A 53 -8.93 -1.64 6.05
N ALA A 54 -8.67 -0.54 6.77
CA ALA A 54 -8.17 -0.58 8.15
C ALA A 54 -9.15 -1.25 9.13
N LEU A 55 -10.45 -1.22 8.86
CA LEU A 55 -11.47 -1.83 9.72
C LEU A 55 -11.67 -3.33 9.51
N VAL A 56 -11.39 -3.84 8.30
CA VAL A 56 -11.72 -5.22 7.93
C VAL A 56 -10.50 -6.11 7.70
N SER A 57 -9.34 -5.52 7.47
CA SER A 57 -8.14 -6.27 7.11
C SER A 57 -7.42 -6.81 8.34
N SER A 58 -6.69 -7.91 8.15
CA SER A 58 -5.73 -8.41 9.13
C SER A 58 -4.42 -7.61 9.10
N ASP A 59 -3.68 -7.61 10.21
CA ASP A 59 -2.48 -6.78 10.39
C ASP A 59 -1.39 -7.02 9.33
N ASP A 60 -1.29 -8.22 8.77
CA ASP A 60 -0.29 -8.64 7.79
C ASP A 60 -0.86 -8.88 6.38
N GLU A 61 -2.14 -8.57 6.15
CA GLU A 61 -2.85 -8.91 4.91
C GLU A 61 -2.19 -8.37 3.63
N TYR A 62 -1.57 -7.20 3.73
CA TYR A 62 -0.94 -6.51 2.61
C TYR A 62 0.59 -6.50 2.71
N GLN A 63 1.18 -7.25 3.64
CA GLN A 63 2.61 -7.26 3.82
C GLN A 63 3.30 -7.66 2.51
N ASP A 64 4.30 -6.87 2.10
CA ASP A 64 5.09 -7.09 0.90
C ASP A 64 4.30 -7.06 -0.43
N TYR A 65 3.07 -6.54 -0.42
CA TYR A 65 2.24 -6.39 -1.61
C TYR A 65 2.10 -4.93 -2.07
N ILE A 66 2.00 -4.76 -3.40
CA ILE A 66 1.51 -3.53 -4.04
C ILE A 66 0.06 -3.76 -4.44
N THR A 67 -0.84 -3.00 -3.84
CA THR A 67 -2.28 -3.08 -4.10
C THR A 67 -2.78 -1.79 -4.73
N HIS A 68 -3.54 -1.89 -5.82
CA HIS A 68 -4.13 -0.75 -6.50
C HIS A 68 -5.51 -0.43 -5.92
N LEU A 69 -5.75 0.83 -5.56
CA LEU A 69 -7.07 1.28 -5.14
C LEU A 69 -8.00 1.54 -6.35
N PRO A 70 -9.33 1.42 -6.20
CA PRO A 70 -9.98 0.75 -5.08
C PRO A 70 -9.71 -0.76 -5.14
N ILE A 71 -9.71 -1.42 -3.99
CA ILE A 71 -9.58 -2.88 -3.90
C ILE A 71 -10.92 -3.47 -4.34
N ARG A 72 -11.16 -3.50 -5.65
CA ARG A 72 -12.43 -3.98 -6.21
C ARG A 72 -12.76 -5.37 -5.65
N ARG A 73 -14.01 -5.55 -5.18
CA ARG A 73 -14.64 -6.87 -5.10
C ARG A 73 -14.91 -7.43 -6.50
#